data_AF-A0A7J9XW16-F1
#
_entry.id   AF-A0A7J9XW16-F1
#
_cell.length_a   1.000
_cell.length_b   1.000
_cell.length_c   1.000
_cell.angle_alpha   90.00
_cell.angle_beta   90.00
_cell.angle_gamma   90.00
#
_symmetry.space_group_name_H-M   'P 1'
#
loop_
_entity.id
_entity.type
_entity.pdbx_description
1 polymer ?
#
loop_
_entity_poly.entity_id
_entity_poly.type
_entity_poly.pdbx_seq_one_letter_code
_entity_poly.pdbx_strand_id
1 'polypeptide(L)' 'MVDVFESLESEVRSYCRNWQTVFHRAEGSFMYSEDGREYLDFFSGAGALNYGHN' A
#
# COMPACT_ATOMS: atom_id res chain seq x y z
N MET A 1 21.71 2.58 -8.76
CA MET A 1 20.73 3.64 -9.07
C MET A 1 19.90 3.79 -7.81
N VAL A 2 19.80 5.01 -7.24
CA VAL A 2 18.96 5.21 -6.06
C VAL A 2 17.51 5.00 -6.51
N ASP A 3 16.77 4.17 -5.79
CA ASP A 3 15.34 3.93 -6.03
C ASP A 3 14.58 5.26 -5.97
N VAL A 4 13.64 5.49 -6.89
CA VAL A 4 12.87 6.75 -6.97
C VAL A 4 12.18 7.04 -5.64
N PHE A 5 11.67 6.01 -4.95
CA PHE A 5 11.04 6.15 -3.64
C PHE A 5 12.04 6.63 -2.59
N GLU A 6 13.23 6.03 -2.54
CA GLU A 6 14.29 6.41 -1.61
C GLU A 6 14.87 7.81 -1.87
N SER A 7 14.87 8.24 -3.13
CA SER A 7 15.41 9.56 -3.51
C SER A 7 14.45 10.73 -3.31
N LEU A 8 13.13 10.47 -3.34
CA LEU A 8 12.10 11.52 -3.37
C LEU A 8 11.18 11.51 -2.15
N GLU A 9 10.95 10.38 -1.49
CA GLU A 9 10.07 10.34 -0.33
C GLU A 9 10.76 10.88 0.92
N SER A 10 10.08 11.78 1.63
CA SER A 10 10.57 12.34 2.89
C SER A 10 10.86 11.26 3.94
N GLU A 11 11.86 11.49 4.79
CA GLU A 11 12.24 10.60 5.89
C GLU A 11 11.15 10.41 6.96
N VAL A 12 10.07 11.21 6.93
CA VAL A 12 8.89 11.00 7.79
C VAL A 12 8.02 9.81 7.35
N ARG A 13 8.24 9.24 6.16
CA ARG A 13 7.47 8.12 5.60
C ARG A 13 7.44 6.91 6.56
N SER A 14 6.26 6.32 6.78
CA SER A 14 6.08 5.26 7.77
C SER A 14 5.51 3.96 7.18
N TYR A 15 4.38 4.01 6.50
CA TYR A 15 3.73 2.79 6.00
C TYR A 15 4.56 2.03 4.96
N CYS A 16 5.19 2.73 4.01
CA CYS A 16 6.05 2.10 3.00
C CYS A 16 7.30 1.42 3.59
N ARG A 17 7.72 1.78 4.81
CA ARG A 17 8.79 1.08 5.54
C ARG A 17 8.33 -0.28 6.11
N ASN A 18 7.06 -0.37 6.52
CA ASN A 18 6.48 -1.61 7.06
C ASN A 18 5.93 -2.52 5.95
N TRP A 19 5.39 -1.93 4.89
CA TRP A 19 4.85 -2.63 3.72
C TRP A 19 5.61 -2.19 2.46
N GLN A 20 6.72 -2.88 2.18
CA GLN A 20 7.59 -2.63 1.03
C GLN A 20 7.01 -3.22 -0.26
N THR A 21 5.79 -2.81 -0.60
CA THR A 21 5.02 -3.35 -1.73
C THR A 21 4.37 -2.21 -2.51
N VAL A 22 4.39 -2.30 -3.84
CA VAL A 22 3.62 -1.42 -4.72
C VAL A 22 2.29 -2.08 -5.04
N PHE A 23 1.19 -1.36 -4.75
CA PHE A 23 -0.17 -1.81 -5.02
C PHE A 23 -0.73 -1.11 -6.26
N HIS A 24 -1.42 -1.86 -7.12
CA HIS A 24 -1.95 -1.35 -8.39
C HIS A 24 -3.48 -1.39 -8.49
N ARG A 25 -4.14 -2.19 -7.65
CA ARG A 25 -5.60 -2.34 -7.58
C ARG A 25 -6.02 -2.69 -6.16
N ALA A 26 -7.22 -2.33 -5.77
CA ALA A 26 -7.87 -2.80 -4.56
C ALA A 26 -9.38 -2.88 -4.82
N GLU A 27 -10.11 -3.72 -4.09
CA GLU A 27 -11.58 -3.85 -4.21
C GLU A 27 -12.12 -4.50 -2.93
N GLY A 28 -13.15 -3.92 -2.31
CA GLY A 28 -13.70 -4.40 -1.05
C GLY A 28 -12.63 -4.47 0.04
N SER A 29 -12.38 -5.65 0.61
CA SER A 29 -11.35 -5.86 1.64
C SER A 29 -9.99 -6.30 1.07
N PHE A 30 -9.78 -6.28 -0.24
CA PHE A 30 -8.56 -6.81 -0.87
C PHE A 30 -7.72 -5.74 -1.56
N MET A 31 -6.40 -5.91 -1.49
CA MET A 31 -5.41 -5.15 -2.25
C MET A 31 -4.56 -6.09 -3.10
N TYR A 32 -4.16 -5.64 -4.28
CA TYR A 32 -3.42 -6.42 -5.25
C TYR A 32 -2.12 -5.69 -5.63
N SER A 33 -0.99 -6.34 -5.46
CA SER A 33 0.32 -5.80 -5.82
C SER A 33 0.70 -6.03 -7.28
N GLU A 34 1.68 -5.27 -7.77
CA GLU A 34 2.17 -5.38 -9.14
C GLU A 34 2.79 -6.74 -9.47
N ASP A 35 3.29 -7.46 -8.47
CA ASP A 35 3.79 -8.84 -8.59
C ASP A 35 2.68 -9.91 -8.61
N GLY A 36 1.41 -9.48 -8.58
CA GLY A 36 0.24 -10.35 -8.64
C GLY A 36 -0.21 -10.93 -7.31
N ARG A 37 0.41 -10.54 -6.18
CA ARG A 37 0.00 -11.01 -4.86
C ARG A 37 -1.25 -10.29 -4.35
N GLU A 38 -2.13 -11.06 -3.75
CA GLU A 38 -3.34 -10.58 -3.09
C GLU A 38 -3.13 -10.48 -1.57
N TYR A 39 -3.67 -9.41 -0.98
CA TYR A 39 -3.61 -9.14 0.44
C TYR A 39 -5.01 -8.81 0.96
N LEU A 40 -5.38 -9.42 2.09
CA LEU A 40 -6.56 -9.04 2.85
C LEU A 40 -6.22 -7.81 3.72
N ASP A 41 -6.90 -6.70 3.49
CA ASP A 41 -6.64 -5.42 4.14
C ASP A 41 -7.39 -5.27 5.48
N PHE A 42 -6.69 -5.61 6.56
CA PHE A 42 -7.11 -5.35 7.95
C PHE A 42 -6.78 -3.95 8.45
N PHE A 43 -6.06 -3.15 7.65
CA PHE A 43 -5.70 -1.79 8.01
C PHE A 43 -6.78 -0.79 7.58
N SER A 44 -7.44 -1.05 6.46
CA SER A 44 -8.58 -0.27 5.93
C SER A 44 -8.28 1.23 5.88
N GLY A 45 -7.04 1.59 5.52
CA GLY A 45 -6.57 2.97 5.50
C GLY A 45 -6.64 3.67 6.86
N ALA A 46 -6.25 2.99 7.94
CA ALA A 46 -6.45 3.45 9.33
C ALA A 46 -7.91 3.79 9.66
N GLY A 47 -8.85 3.00 9.14
CA GLY A 47 -10.29 3.18 9.32
C GLY A 47 -10.96 4.17 8.37
N ALA A 48 -10.24 4.70 7.38
CA ALA A 48 -10.83 5.57 6.36
C ALA A 48 -11.77 4.80 5.39
N LEU A 49 -11.56 3.50 5.22
CA LEU A 49 -12.21 2.67 4.21
C LEU A 49 -13.19 1.67 4.83
N ASN A 50 -14.13 2.15 5.65
CA ASN A 50 -15.11 1.32 6.36
C ASN A 50 -16.02 0.49 5.44
N TYR A 51 -16.19 0.90 4.19
CA TYR A 51 -16.99 0.21 3.19
C TYR A 51 -16.13 -0.57 2.17
N GLY A 52 -14.81 -0.59 2.38
CA GLY A 52 -13.86 -1.19 1.45
C GLY A 52 -13.32 -0.23 0.39
N HIS A 53 -12.36 -0.73 -0.39
CA HIS A 53 -11.81 -0.10 -1.59
C HIS A 53 -12.78 -0.25 -2.78
N ASN A 54 -12.63 0.60 -3.80
CA ASN A 54 -13.42 0.54 -5.04
C ASN A 54 -12.80 -0.40 -6.06
#